data_AF-A0A7S3BHF3-F1
#
_entry.id   AF-A0A7S3BHF3-F1
#
_cell.length_a   1.000
_cell.length_b   1.000
_cell.length_c   1.000
_cell.angle_alpha   90.00
_cell.angle_beta   90.00
_cell.angle_gamma   90.00
#
_symmetry.space_group_name_H-M   'P 1'
#
loop_
_entity.id
_entity.type
_entity.pdbx_description
1 polymer ?
#
loop_
_entity_poly.entity_id
_entity_poly.type
_entity_poly.pdbx_seq_one_letter_code
_entity_poly.pdbx_strand_id
1 'polypeptide(L)'
;RVQATPALGKDGVVFCGSEDGYVYALDPTGGLRWRYKTGGPIALAGAAIGKAGTVYMPSTDQLLYALDPQGHARWTYNATSTDGFSSPAIGSDGTSDGVLYVGSSDGSVHAVTGAKQGSRE
;
A
#
# COMPACT_ATOMS: atom_id res chain seq x y z
N ARG A 1 16.86 -1.03 -6.70
CA ARG A 1 16.28 -0.33 -7.89
C ARG A 1 14.85 0.07 -7.54
N VAL A 2 14.17 0.98 -8.27
CA VAL A 2 12.72 1.20 -8.10
C VAL A 2 12.01 0.38 -9.18
N GLN A 3 11.44 -0.77 -8.80
CA GLN A 3 10.63 -1.61 -9.69
C GLN A 3 9.12 -1.44 -9.44
N ALA A 4 8.73 -0.85 -8.31
CA ALA A 4 7.35 -0.53 -7.98
C ALA A 4 6.88 0.79 -8.62
N THR A 5 5.65 0.83 -9.13
CA THR A 5 5.05 2.06 -9.67
C THR A 5 4.80 3.05 -8.53
N PRO A 6 5.36 4.29 -8.57
CA PRO A 6 5.12 5.29 -7.54
C PRO A 6 3.66 5.78 -7.60
N ALA A 7 3.12 6.18 -6.46
CA ALA A 7 1.80 6.78 -6.38
C ALA A 7 1.90 8.28 -6.07
N LEU A 8 1.05 9.08 -6.71
CA LEU A 8 0.97 10.53 -6.51
C LEU A 8 -0.23 10.86 -5.63
N GLY A 9 0.04 11.37 -4.44
CA GLY A 9 -0.98 11.85 -3.52
C GLY A 9 -1.47 13.25 -3.84
N LYS A 10 -2.44 13.71 -3.03
CA LYS A 10 -2.84 15.12 -3.02
C LYS A 10 -1.64 15.98 -2.64
N ASP A 11 -1.61 17.21 -3.14
CA ASP A 11 -0.54 18.19 -2.90
C ASP A 11 0.83 17.79 -3.49
N GLY A 12 0.85 16.85 -4.44
CA GLY A 12 2.04 16.47 -5.20
C GLY A 12 3.04 15.59 -4.45
N VAL A 13 2.63 14.99 -3.33
CA VAL A 13 3.47 14.05 -2.57
C VAL A 13 3.62 12.75 -3.37
N VAL A 14 4.84 12.29 -3.54
CA VAL A 14 5.15 11.03 -4.21
C VAL A 14 5.42 9.96 -3.17
N PHE A 15 4.75 8.82 -3.31
CA PHE A 15 4.96 7.65 -2.46
C PHE A 15 5.59 6.51 -3.28
N CYS A 16 6.66 5.92 -2.76
CA CYS A 16 7.35 4.82 -3.42
C CYS A 16 7.84 3.78 -2.42
N GLY A 17 7.71 2.51 -2.79
CA GLY A 17 8.35 1.40 -2.10
C GLY A 17 9.73 1.11 -2.67
N SER A 18 10.62 0.58 -1.82
CA SER A 18 11.97 0.19 -2.19
C SER A 18 12.29 -1.24 -1.78
N GLU A 19 13.22 -1.87 -2.51
CA GLU A 19 13.77 -3.20 -2.21
C GLU A 19 14.50 -3.25 -0.86
N ASP A 20 14.88 -2.09 -0.30
CA ASP A 20 15.42 -1.99 1.06
C ASP A 20 14.36 -2.22 2.17
N GLY A 21 13.10 -2.45 1.80
CA GLY A 21 11.98 -2.65 2.71
C GLY A 21 11.53 -1.37 3.42
N TYR A 22 11.62 -0.23 2.73
CA TYR A 22 11.02 1.02 3.16
C TYR A 22 9.97 1.52 2.17
N VAL A 23 8.97 2.19 2.73
CA VAL A 23 8.06 3.09 2.01
C VAL A 23 8.54 4.50 2.24
N TYR A 24 8.65 5.30 1.18
CA TYR A 24 9.09 6.69 1.22
C TYR A 24 7.95 7.60 0.80
N ALA A 25 7.84 8.75 1.47
CA ALA A 25 7.04 9.88 1.02
C ALA A 25 7.95 11.06 0.73
N LEU A 26 7.88 11.55 -0.50
CA LEU A 26 8.69 12.66 -1.00
C LEU A 26 7.78 13.83 -1.33
N ASP A 27 8.20 15.05 -1.00
CA ASP A 27 7.53 16.25 -1.44
C ASP A 27 7.75 16.51 -2.95
N PRO A 28 7.04 17.49 -3.56
CA PRO A 28 7.19 17.79 -4.99
C PRO A 28 8.60 18.23 -5.41
N THR A 29 9.45 18.64 -4.48
CA THR A 29 10.84 19.02 -4.72
C THR A 29 11.81 17.84 -4.59
N GLY A 30 11.31 16.66 -4.20
CA GLY A 30 12.10 15.46 -3.93
C GLY A 30 12.60 15.35 -2.49
N GLY A 31 12.20 16.26 -1.59
CA GLY A 31 12.56 16.22 -0.18
C GLY A 31 11.85 15.10 0.57
N LEU A 32 12.58 14.39 1.43
CA LEU A 32 12.01 13.31 2.24
C LEU A 32 11.08 13.87 3.32
N ARG A 33 9.78 13.56 3.23
CA ARG A 33 8.81 13.88 4.29
C ARG A 33 8.86 12.84 5.41
N TRP A 34 8.81 11.56 5.04
CA TRP A 34 8.90 10.45 5.98
C TRP A 34 9.31 9.15 5.27
N ARG A 35 9.73 8.16 6.06
CA ARG A 35 9.88 6.77 5.62
C ARG A 35 9.32 5.80 6.66
N TYR A 36 8.77 4.67 6.22
CA TYR A 36 8.23 3.62 7.07
C TYR A 36 8.92 2.29 6.77
N LYS A 37 9.39 1.57 7.80
CA LYS A 37 10.06 0.27 7.66
C LYS A 37 9.03 -0.86 7.63
N THR A 38 9.01 -1.65 6.56
CA THR A 38 8.23 -2.89 6.46
C THR A 38 9.07 -4.09 6.90
N GLY A 39 8.45 -5.25 7.08
CA GLY A 39 9.16 -6.49 7.41
C GLY A 39 9.89 -7.11 6.22
N GLY A 40 9.52 -6.74 4.99
CA GLY A 40 10.14 -7.24 3.76
C GLY A 40 10.34 -6.17 2.67
N PRO A 41 11.15 -6.46 1.65
CA PRO A 41 11.28 -5.64 0.44
C PRO A 41 9.96 -5.23 -0.22
N ILE A 42 9.96 -4.08 -0.90
CA ILE A 42 8.88 -3.66 -1.80
C ILE A 42 9.37 -3.75 -3.25
N ALA A 43 9.26 -4.93 -3.84
CA ALA A 43 9.94 -5.25 -5.11
C ALA A 43 9.03 -5.21 -6.35
N LEU A 44 7.73 -5.53 -6.22
CA LEU A 44 6.93 -5.93 -7.39
C LEU A 44 5.62 -5.16 -7.60
N ALA A 45 5.08 -4.51 -6.57
CA ALA A 45 3.78 -3.87 -6.63
C ALA A 45 3.84 -2.38 -6.25
N GLY A 46 3.10 -1.56 -7.00
CA GLY A 46 2.98 -0.12 -6.76
C GLY A 46 2.15 0.22 -5.52
N ALA A 47 2.18 1.49 -5.12
CA ALA A 47 1.30 2.01 -4.08
C ALA A 47 -0.09 2.34 -4.64
N ALA A 48 -1.11 2.25 -3.80
CA ALA A 48 -2.42 2.86 -4.04
C ALA A 48 -2.73 3.89 -2.96
N ILE A 49 -3.49 4.93 -3.30
CA ILE A 49 -3.81 6.03 -2.36
C ILE A 49 -5.34 6.19 -2.26
N GLY A 50 -5.88 5.97 -1.05
CA GLY A 50 -7.28 6.20 -0.73
C GLY A 50 -7.65 7.68 -0.71
N LYS A 51 -8.95 8.02 -0.75
CA LYS A 51 -9.36 9.44 -0.81
C LYS A 51 -9.00 10.21 0.46
N ALA A 52 -8.85 9.53 1.60
CA ALA A 52 -8.36 10.14 2.84
C ALA A 52 -6.82 10.33 2.88
N GLY A 53 -6.12 9.98 1.80
CA GLY A 53 -4.66 10.02 1.72
C GLY A 53 -3.98 8.81 2.35
N THR A 54 -4.75 7.77 2.71
CA THR A 54 -4.20 6.48 3.18
C THR A 54 -3.39 5.83 2.05
N VAL A 55 -2.14 5.48 2.32
CA VAL A 55 -1.25 4.80 1.38
C VAL A 55 -1.32 3.30 1.63
N TYR A 56 -1.65 2.53 0.60
CA TYR A 56 -1.69 1.08 0.62
C TYR A 56 -0.44 0.52 -0.06
N MET A 57 0.38 -0.18 0.70
CA MET A 57 1.67 -0.71 0.25
C MET A 57 1.78 -2.21 0.50
N PRO A 58 1.77 -3.04 -0.54
CA PRO A 58 2.11 -4.46 -0.42
C PRO A 58 3.62 -4.65 -0.25
N SER A 59 4.00 -5.63 0.58
CA SER A 59 5.38 -5.96 0.92
C SER A 59 5.62 -7.46 0.78
N THR A 60 6.85 -7.89 0.48
CA THR A 60 7.16 -9.33 0.30
C THR A 60 7.08 -10.15 1.59
N ASP A 61 6.85 -9.52 2.74
CA ASP A 61 6.53 -10.18 4.01
C ASP A 61 5.05 -10.63 4.11
N GLN A 62 4.34 -10.67 2.97
CA GLN A 62 2.95 -11.12 2.84
C GLN A 62 1.93 -10.16 3.49
N LEU A 63 2.37 -8.96 3.88
CA LEU A 63 1.52 -7.93 4.45
C LEU A 63 1.20 -6.84 3.44
N LEU A 64 -0.06 -6.42 3.44
CA LEU A 64 -0.49 -5.13 2.94
C LEU A 64 -0.51 -4.13 4.10
N TYR A 65 0.24 -3.05 3.96
CA TYR A 65 0.30 -1.95 4.92
C TYR A 65 -0.66 -0.84 4.50
N ALA A 66 -1.46 -0.33 5.45
CA ALA A 66 -2.19 0.92 5.29
C ALA A 66 -1.52 2.00 6.16
N LEU A 67 -0.91 2.99 5.53
CA LEU A 67 -0.21 4.10 6.19
C LEU A 67 -1.05 5.37 6.09
N ASP A 68 -1.09 6.17 7.16
CA ASP A 68 -1.68 7.52 7.11
C ASP A 68 -0.77 8.50 6.32
N PRO A 69 -1.26 9.70 5.98
CA PRO A 69 -0.44 10.71 5.29
C PRO A 69 0.82 11.15 6.06
N GLN A 70 0.87 10.91 7.37
CA GLN A 70 1.99 11.23 8.25
C GLN A 70 3.02 10.09 8.33
N GLY A 71 2.73 8.93 7.72
CA GLY A 71 3.60 7.77 7.67
C GLY A 71 3.39 6.76 8.81
N HIS A 72 2.33 6.89 9.61
CA HIS A 72 2.01 5.91 10.66
C HIS A 72 1.17 4.77 10.10
N ALA A 73 1.45 3.54 10.54
CA ALA A 73 0.61 2.39 10.20
C ALA A 73 -0.75 2.49 10.89
N ARG A 74 -1.82 2.50 10.09
CA ARG A 74 -3.20 2.37 10.57
C ARG A 74 -3.55 0.91 10.84
N TRP A 75 -3.13 0.02 9.95
CA TRP A 75 -3.31 -1.43 10.08
C TRP A 75 -2.44 -2.19 9.08
N THR A 76 -2.31 -3.49 9.31
CA THR A 76 -1.76 -4.46 8.37
C THR A 76 -2.78 -5.54 8.04
N TYR A 77 -2.73 -6.06 6.81
CA TYR A 77 -3.56 -7.16 6.37
C TYR A 77 -2.67 -8.27 5.82
N ASN A 78 -2.75 -9.45 6.44
CA ASN A 78 -2.10 -10.64 5.90
C ASN A 78 -2.91 -11.11 4.69
N ALA A 79 -2.32 -10.95 3.51
CA ALA A 79 -2.96 -11.33 2.26
C ALA A 79 -2.62 -12.77 1.82
N THR A 80 -1.89 -13.53 2.67
CA THR A 80 -1.61 -14.98 2.54
C THR A 80 -1.04 -15.48 1.20
N SER A 81 -0.71 -14.58 0.28
CA SER A 81 -0.09 -14.91 -0.99
C SER A 81 1.43 -14.86 -0.85
N THR A 82 2.06 -16.01 -1.02
CA THR A 82 3.52 -16.19 -1.04
C THR A 82 4.13 -15.76 -2.36
N ASP A 83 3.33 -15.61 -3.41
CA ASP A 83 3.78 -15.37 -4.77
C ASP A 83 3.27 -14.01 -5.24
N GLY A 84 4.09 -12.96 -5.06
CA GLY A 84 4.00 -11.68 -5.74
C GLY A 84 2.64 -10.96 -5.67
N PHE A 85 2.61 -9.81 -4.99
CA PHE A 85 1.48 -8.90 -5.12
C PHE A 85 1.44 -8.30 -6.53
N SER A 86 0.24 -8.20 -7.11
CA SER A 86 -0.02 -7.22 -8.16
C SER A 86 -0.29 -5.85 -7.54
N SER A 87 -0.11 -4.78 -8.33
CA SER A 87 -0.39 -3.43 -7.86
C SER A 87 -1.85 -3.32 -7.41
N PRO A 88 -2.13 -2.91 -6.16
CA PRO A 88 -3.48 -2.75 -5.66
C PRO A 88 -4.24 -1.69 -6.48
N ALA A 89 -5.53 -1.95 -6.71
CA ALA A 89 -6.45 -1.01 -7.35
C ALA A 89 -7.56 -0.61 -6.36
N ILE A 90 -7.96 0.66 -6.36
CA ILE A 90 -9.03 1.15 -5.48
C ILE A 90 -10.31 1.30 -6.31
N GLY A 91 -11.33 0.53 -5.94
CA GLY A 91 -12.71 0.70 -6.42
C GLY A 91 -13.52 1.59 -5.47
N SER A 92 -14.43 2.39 -6.02
CA SER A 92 -15.33 3.21 -5.20
C SER A 92 -16.51 2.37 -4.69
N ASP A 93 -16.62 2.18 -3.38
CA ASP A 93 -17.74 1.47 -2.72
C ASP A 93 -18.65 2.41 -1.90
N GLY A 94 -18.39 3.72 -1.93
CA GLY A 94 -19.10 4.71 -1.12
C GLY A 94 -18.49 4.97 0.26
N THR A 95 -17.44 4.24 0.68
CA THR A 95 -16.63 4.57 1.86
C THR A 95 -15.61 5.67 1.55
N SER A 96 -15.01 6.25 2.59
CA SER A 96 -13.98 7.29 2.45
C SER A 96 -12.72 6.81 1.71
N ASP A 97 -12.41 5.51 1.74
CA ASP A 97 -11.18 4.97 1.14
C ASP A 97 -11.41 3.95 0.01
N GLY A 98 -12.64 3.45 -0.19
CA GLY A 98 -12.96 2.49 -1.24
C GLY A 98 -12.73 1.02 -0.85
N VAL A 99 -13.10 0.09 -1.75
CA VAL A 99 -12.64 -1.29 -1.71
C VAL A 99 -11.29 -1.34 -2.41
N LEU A 100 -10.25 -1.78 -1.71
CA LEU A 100 -8.97 -2.11 -2.28
C LEU A 100 -9.01 -3.53 -2.87
N TYR A 101 -8.81 -3.66 -4.16
CA TYR A 101 -8.61 -4.94 -4.83
C TYR A 101 -7.11 -5.22 -4.97
N VAL A 102 -6.68 -6.38 -4.48
CA VAL A 102 -5.29 -6.84 -4.58
C VAL A 102 -5.31 -8.17 -5.32
N GLY A 103 -4.74 -8.22 -6.52
CA GLY A 103 -4.54 -9.49 -7.23
C GLY A 103 -3.30 -10.21 -6.71
N SER A 104 -3.39 -11.52 -6.59
CA SER A 104 -2.32 -12.44 -6.19
C SER A 104 -1.83 -13.22 -7.42
N SER A 105 -0.54 -13.62 -7.45
CA SER A 105 -0.02 -14.47 -8.54
C SER A 105 -0.61 -15.88 -8.54
N ASP A 106 -1.32 -16.27 -7.47
CA ASP A 106 -2.12 -17.51 -7.42
C ASP A 106 -3.43 -17.44 -8.26
N GLY A 107 -3.71 -16.30 -8.89
CA GLY A 107 -4.90 -16.06 -9.69
C GLY A 107 -6.11 -15.53 -8.91
N SER A 108 -5.98 -15.30 -7.60
CA SER A 108 -7.04 -14.77 -6.74
C SER A 108 -7.04 -13.24 -6.73
N VAL A 109 -8.24 -12.66 -6.58
CA VAL A 109 -8.41 -11.22 -6.31
C VAL A 109 -9.00 -11.07 -4.91
N HIS A 110 -8.29 -10.38 -4.03
CA HIS A 110 -8.72 -10.08 -2.67
C HIS A 110 -9.33 -8.68 -2.62
N ALA A 111 -10.50 -8.54 -2.00
CA ALA A 111 -11.13 -7.26 -1.71
C ALA A 111 -10.93 -6.90 -0.23
N VAL A 112 -10.31 -5.76 0.05
CA VAL A 112 -10.03 -5.24 1.40
C VAL A 112 -10.67 -3.86 1.52
N THR A 113 -11.63 -3.68 2.41
CA THR A 113 -12.26 -2.36 2.65
C THR A 113 -11.47 -1.56 3.68
N GLY A 114 -11.50 -0.22 3.57
CA GLY A 114 -10.81 0.71 4.49
C GLY A 114 -11.27 0.65 5.95
N ALA A 115 -12.29 -0.13 6.27
CA ALA A 115 -12.78 -0.40 7.61
C ALA A 115 -12.71 -1.91 7.89
N LYS A 116 -11.58 -2.41 8.38
CA LYS A 116 -11.58 -3.75 8.98
C LYS A 116 -12.18 -3.65 10.38
N GLN A 117 -13.37 -4.23 10.59
CA GLN A 117 -13.66 -4.88 11.86
C GLN A 117 -13.87 -6.37 11.63
N GLY A 118 -13.03 -7.17 12.28
CA GLY A 118 -13.28 -8.58 12.56
C GLY A 118 -12.72 -9.58 11.55
N SER A 119 -11.58 -10.19 11.87
CA SER A 119 -11.48 -11.63 11.67
C SER A 119 -12.47 -12.29 12.62
N ARG A 120 -13.49 -12.96 12.10
CA ARG A 120 -14.20 -13.97 12.89
C ARG A 120 -13.45 -15.28 12.71
N GLU A 121 -13.06 -15.85 13.84
CA GLU A 121 -12.83 -17.29 14.01
C GLU A 121 -14.07 -18.09 13.58
#